data_AF-A0A915DZ96-F1
#
_entry.id   AF-A0A915DZ96-F1
#
_cell.length_a   1.000
_cell.length_b   1.000
_cell.length_c   1.000
_cell.angle_alpha   90.00
_cell.angle_beta   90.00
_cell.angle_gamma   90.00
#
_symmetry.space_group_name_H-M   'P 1'
#
loop_
_entity.id
_entity.type
_entity.pdbx_description
1 polymer ?
#
loop_
_entity_poly.entity_id
_entity_poly.type
_entity_poly.pdbx_seq_one_letter_code
_entity_poly.pdbx_strand_id
1 'polypeptide(L)'
;MSTNTILFLYGSETGTAQDVAETLWRNARQLGVRSRVMAMDDYNIQVLIYHCLYLVLILSHIDAPEEKVAVFIVATSGQGEIPANMRSNWRRLLARQLPVDLLAGVRMAVLGLGDSSYQKFNFAGKKVYRRLLQLGATSLVDLGLADDQHQLELKKSKLFGDLSLEPDSALPLPPKYRLDYVEESSSPSASTVTSISFVPIDVVSNKRVTSEDHFQDTRLITFSAETNCSSLAVHKILKYKSAVEAINLSDDVLDKPFKLVPSDENIVAPPSWLFPDGFSTLRACLESYFDLQMMEKERLAELSSAEGLDDYLDYCQQPRRTVAELLRDFPLTSLSLKPEQFFDVFSTIRARAFSIASSPNAHQLEIQLLVARVVYKTKRMEEPRRGLCSSYLCRLRDGDKVFVKIRPGTFAYDLDQPLMLIGPGTGVAPFRSMIAENECQKTSLTSILLFLAAGKCSRLTLVVAFSRDQSQKVYVQHKIAENSDQVWKYLTNENAKILIAAVLMKCPRTCSALSKV
;
A
#
# COMPACT_ATOMS: atom_id res chain seq x y z
N MET A 1 8.94 15.25 -37.96
CA MET A 1 8.37 15.88 -36.75
C MET A 1 8.86 15.09 -35.55
N SER A 2 9.66 15.68 -34.66
CA SER A 2 10.20 14.95 -33.49
C SER A 2 9.04 14.52 -32.59
N THR A 3 8.79 13.22 -32.48
CA THR A 3 7.69 12.71 -31.65
C THR A 3 8.09 12.77 -30.18
N ASN A 4 7.63 13.79 -29.46
CA ASN A 4 7.84 13.91 -28.01
C ASN A 4 7.23 12.69 -27.32
N THR A 5 8.03 11.93 -26.58
CA THR A 5 7.56 10.78 -25.78
C THR A 5 7.40 11.22 -24.33
N ILE A 6 6.27 10.90 -23.68
CA ILE A 6 6.04 11.17 -22.25
C ILE A 6 6.49 9.97 -21.42
N LEU A 7 7.36 10.20 -20.43
CA LEU A 7 7.77 9.20 -19.46
C LEU A 7 7.01 9.38 -18.14
N PHE A 8 6.27 8.36 -17.71
CA PHE A 8 5.62 8.30 -16.40
C PHE A 8 6.46 7.46 -15.43
N LEU A 9 6.98 8.08 -14.37
CA LEU A 9 7.73 7.41 -13.31
C LEU A 9 6.94 7.42 -12.01
N TYR A 10 6.88 6.28 -11.32
CA TYR A 10 6.20 6.20 -10.03
C TYR A 10 7.06 5.69 -8.88
N GLY A 11 6.81 6.26 -7.70
CA GLY A 11 7.30 5.78 -6.41
C GLY A 11 6.12 5.35 -5.55
N SER A 12 6.02 4.06 -5.26
CA SER A 12 4.86 3.43 -4.63
C SER A 12 5.27 2.36 -3.61
N GLU A 13 4.69 2.42 -2.41
CA GLU A 13 4.94 1.41 -1.36
C GLU A 13 3.85 0.33 -1.34
N THR A 14 2.60 0.73 -1.60
CA THR A 14 1.41 -0.13 -1.52
C THR A 14 0.67 -0.30 -2.84
N GLY A 15 1.12 0.35 -3.93
CA GLY A 15 0.51 0.24 -5.25
C GLY A 15 -0.23 1.49 -5.73
N THR A 16 -0.71 2.37 -4.84
CA THR A 16 -1.55 3.52 -5.24
C THR A 16 -0.90 4.44 -6.28
N ALA A 17 0.37 4.82 -6.10
CA ALA A 17 1.06 5.67 -7.08
C ALA A 17 1.31 4.96 -8.43
N GLN A 18 1.42 3.62 -8.42
CA GLN A 18 1.51 2.83 -9.64
C GLN A 18 0.18 2.87 -10.39
N ASP A 19 -0.94 2.60 -9.69
CA ASP A 19 -2.28 2.57 -10.28
C ASP A 19 -2.65 3.93 -10.90
N VAL A 20 -2.32 5.03 -10.22
CA VAL A 20 -2.46 6.40 -10.76
C VAL A 20 -1.57 6.59 -12.00
N ALA A 21 -0.28 6.24 -11.94
CA ALA A 21 0.63 6.42 -13.07
C ALA A 21 0.20 5.63 -14.30
N GLU A 22 -0.23 4.38 -14.14
CA GLU A 22 -0.75 3.54 -15.22
C GLU A 22 -2.03 4.12 -15.83
N THR A 23 -2.91 4.68 -15.00
CA THR A 23 -4.14 5.35 -15.48
C THR A 23 -3.79 6.57 -16.34
N LEU A 24 -2.88 7.44 -15.88
CA LEU A 24 -2.45 8.61 -16.62
C LEU A 24 -1.75 8.24 -17.94
N TRP A 25 -0.92 7.21 -17.90
CA TRP A 25 -0.26 6.67 -19.08
C TRP A 25 -1.27 6.13 -20.10
N ARG A 26 -2.29 5.38 -19.67
CA ARG A 26 -3.35 4.90 -20.58
C ARG A 26 -4.15 6.06 -21.18
N ASN A 27 -4.47 7.08 -20.39
CA ASN A 27 -5.16 8.27 -20.91
C ASN A 27 -4.31 8.97 -21.98
N ALA A 28 -3.01 9.17 -21.74
CA ALA A 28 -2.09 9.72 -22.74
C ALA A 28 -2.08 8.88 -24.04
N ARG A 29 -2.15 7.56 -23.95
CA ARG A 29 -2.23 6.68 -25.12
C ARG A 29 -3.56 6.76 -25.88
N GLN A 30 -4.69 6.95 -25.20
CA GLN A 30 -6.00 7.18 -25.85
C GLN A 30 -5.96 8.41 -26.77
N LEU A 31 -5.08 9.36 -26.44
CA LEU A 31 -4.86 10.60 -27.16
C LEU A 31 -3.81 10.49 -28.27
N GLY A 32 -3.34 9.27 -28.56
CA GLY A 32 -2.28 9.04 -29.54
C GLY A 32 -0.89 9.49 -29.08
N VAL A 33 -0.70 9.82 -27.80
CA VAL A 33 0.61 10.25 -27.29
C VAL A 33 1.50 9.04 -26.99
N ARG A 34 2.66 8.98 -27.66
CA ARG A 34 3.70 8.00 -27.33
C ARG A 34 4.17 8.20 -25.90
N SER A 35 4.09 7.15 -25.09
CA SER A 35 4.42 7.25 -23.68
C SER A 35 4.79 5.90 -23.07
N ARG A 36 5.53 5.95 -21.96
CA ARG A 36 6.00 4.79 -21.19
C ARG A 36 5.68 4.97 -19.72
N VAL A 37 5.48 3.87 -19.00
CA VAL A 37 5.29 3.88 -17.54
C VAL A 37 6.20 2.86 -16.89
N MET A 38 6.85 3.23 -15.79
CA MET A 38 7.69 2.30 -15.01
C MET A 38 7.93 2.80 -13.59
N ALA A 39 8.34 1.88 -12.71
CA ALA A 39 8.83 2.26 -11.39
C ALA A 39 10.10 3.10 -11.54
N MET A 40 10.29 4.06 -10.64
CA MET A 40 11.41 4.98 -10.76
C MET A 40 12.75 4.25 -10.70
N ASP A 41 12.93 3.20 -9.90
CA ASP A 41 14.19 2.43 -9.82
C ASP A 41 14.43 1.50 -11.02
N ASP A 42 13.39 1.14 -11.78
CA ASP A 42 13.52 0.33 -13.00
C ASP A 42 13.98 1.16 -14.20
N TYR A 43 13.72 2.48 -14.15
CA TYR A 43 14.22 3.40 -15.16
C TYR A 43 15.74 3.59 -15.02
N ASN A 44 16.46 3.54 -16.13
CA ASN A 44 17.84 3.95 -16.12
C ASN A 44 17.92 5.49 -16.03
N ILE A 45 17.96 6.04 -14.80
CA ILE A 45 18.01 7.48 -14.57
C ILE A 45 19.20 8.15 -15.27
N GLN A 46 20.25 7.40 -15.58
CA GLN A 46 21.35 7.90 -16.37
C GLN A 46 20.91 8.34 -17.77
N VAL A 47 19.89 7.73 -18.38
CA VAL A 47 19.35 8.18 -19.68
C VAL A 47 18.79 9.59 -19.58
N LEU A 48 18.00 9.89 -18.54
CA LEU A 48 17.50 11.24 -18.26
C LEU A 48 18.63 12.24 -17.94
N ILE A 49 19.68 11.76 -17.26
CA ILE A 49 20.88 12.54 -16.89
C ILE A 49 21.80 12.80 -18.10
N TYR A 50 21.92 11.84 -19.03
CA TYR A 50 22.82 11.91 -20.19
C TYR A 50 22.14 12.46 -21.44
N HIS A 51 20.80 12.57 -21.47
CA HIS A 51 20.06 13.25 -22.55
C HIS A 51 20.56 14.69 -22.74
N CYS A 52 20.99 15.35 -21.67
CA CYS A 52 21.57 16.71 -21.71
C CYS A 52 23.09 16.75 -21.96
N LEU A 53 23.84 15.66 -21.75
CA LEU A 53 25.31 15.64 -21.88
C LEU A 53 25.81 15.09 -23.22
N TYR A 54 25.06 14.24 -23.91
CA TYR A 54 25.55 13.45 -25.06
C TYR A 54 25.26 14.02 -26.45
N LEU A 55 24.30 14.94 -26.58
CA LEU A 55 23.94 15.56 -27.87
C LEU A 55 24.98 16.54 -28.42
N VAL A 56 26.01 16.89 -27.65
CA VAL A 56 27.04 17.84 -28.09
C VAL A 56 28.25 17.15 -28.73
N LEU A 57 28.49 15.85 -28.52
CA LEU A 57 29.80 15.27 -28.86
C LEU A 57 29.84 14.14 -29.91
N ILE A 58 28.98 13.10 -29.94
CA ILE A 58 29.17 12.02 -30.94
C ILE A 58 27.86 11.29 -31.27
N LEU A 59 27.67 11.04 -32.58
CA LEU A 59 26.78 10.05 -33.24
C LEU A 59 25.41 10.54 -33.75
N SER A 60 25.43 10.96 -35.01
CA SER A 60 24.30 11.16 -35.93
C SER A 60 23.51 9.89 -36.31
N HIS A 61 23.63 8.76 -35.59
CA HIS A 61 23.05 7.47 -36.02
C HIS A 61 22.47 6.58 -34.90
N ILE A 62 22.09 7.13 -33.74
CA ILE A 62 21.32 6.37 -32.72
C ILE A 62 19.96 7.05 -32.52
N ASP A 63 18.89 6.39 -32.96
CA ASP A 63 17.50 6.79 -32.69
C ASP A 63 17.17 6.55 -31.21
N ALA A 64 17.67 7.43 -30.32
CA ALA A 64 17.21 7.50 -28.95
C ALA A 64 15.96 8.40 -28.88
N PRO A 65 14.83 7.94 -28.30
CA PRO A 65 13.63 8.78 -28.21
C PRO A 65 13.90 10.05 -27.41
N GLU A 66 13.47 11.20 -27.93
CA GLU A 66 13.57 12.48 -27.24
C GLU A 66 12.51 12.57 -26.12
N GLU A 67 12.85 12.08 -24.93
CA GLU A 67 12.00 12.16 -23.72
C GLU A 67 12.00 13.60 -23.16
N LYS A 68 11.32 14.53 -23.85
CA LYS A 68 11.25 15.95 -23.43
C LYS A 68 10.29 16.22 -22.26
N VAL A 69 9.53 15.22 -21.83
CA VAL A 69 8.51 15.34 -20.78
C VAL A 69 8.56 14.14 -19.83
N ALA A 70 8.76 14.40 -18.53
CA ALA A 70 8.76 13.39 -17.47
C ALA A 70 7.73 13.73 -16.37
N VAL A 71 6.81 12.80 -16.10
CA VAL A 71 5.76 12.93 -15.09
C VAL A 71 6.07 11.99 -13.92
N PHE A 72 6.18 12.54 -12.71
CA PHE A 72 6.52 11.79 -11.50
C PHE A 72 5.31 11.67 -10.58
N ILE A 73 4.90 10.44 -10.25
CA ILE A 73 3.82 10.15 -9.32
C ILE A 73 4.44 9.53 -8.05
N VAL A 74 4.48 10.28 -6.95
CA VAL A 74 5.30 9.92 -5.79
C VAL A 74 4.48 9.87 -4.51
N ALA A 75 4.29 8.67 -3.98
CA ALA A 75 3.73 8.49 -2.64
C ALA A 75 4.73 8.86 -1.55
N THR A 76 4.24 9.33 -0.40
CA THR A 76 5.04 9.50 0.81
C THR A 76 4.81 8.34 1.76
N SER A 77 5.87 7.67 2.22
CA SER A 77 5.79 6.51 3.11
C SER A 77 6.25 6.85 4.53
N GLY A 78 5.75 6.13 5.54
CA GLY A 78 6.21 6.25 6.92
C GLY A 78 6.24 7.69 7.44
N GLN A 79 7.37 8.12 8.03
CA GLN A 79 7.56 9.47 8.56
C GLN A 79 8.24 10.39 7.53
N GLY A 80 7.64 10.51 6.34
CA GLY A 80 8.17 11.31 5.24
C GLY A 80 9.32 10.63 4.48
N GLU A 81 9.31 9.31 4.45
CA GLU A 81 10.26 8.51 3.70
C GLU A 81 9.85 8.39 2.23
N ILE A 82 10.85 8.03 1.43
CA ILE A 82 10.73 7.76 0.00
C ILE A 82 10.37 6.27 -0.19
N PRO A 83 9.37 5.94 -1.03
CA PRO A 83 8.97 4.56 -1.34
C PRO A 83 10.12 3.68 -1.78
N ALA A 84 10.08 2.39 -1.43
CA ALA A 84 11.18 1.46 -1.66
C ALA A 84 11.61 1.37 -3.14
N ASN A 85 10.66 1.37 -4.08
CA ASN A 85 10.87 1.23 -5.52
C ASN A 85 11.37 2.50 -6.24
N MET A 86 11.80 3.51 -5.50
CA MET A 86 12.42 4.71 -6.05
C MET A 86 13.68 5.17 -5.28
N ARG A 87 14.12 4.41 -4.27
CA ARG A 87 15.19 4.85 -3.35
C ARG A 87 16.53 4.89 -4.06
N SER A 88 16.81 3.96 -4.96
CA SER A 88 18.10 3.87 -5.64
C SER A 88 18.32 5.10 -6.51
N ASN A 89 17.37 5.41 -7.40
CA ASN A 89 17.45 6.54 -8.30
C ASN A 89 17.26 7.88 -7.59
N TRP A 90 16.46 7.92 -6.51
CA TRP A 90 16.42 9.10 -5.64
C TRP A 90 17.78 9.44 -5.03
N ARG A 91 18.54 8.44 -4.52
CA ARG A 91 19.90 8.69 -4.01
C ARG A 91 20.83 9.22 -5.09
N ARG A 92 20.71 8.71 -6.32
CA ARG A 92 21.49 9.20 -7.46
C ARG A 92 21.18 10.66 -7.78
N LEU A 93 19.91 11.05 -7.79
CA LEU A 93 19.50 12.45 -8.01
C LEU A 93 19.98 13.40 -6.90
N LEU A 94 20.21 12.91 -5.68
CA LEU A 94 20.74 13.71 -4.56
C LEU A 94 22.26 13.89 -4.58
N ALA A 95 22.97 13.26 -5.51
CA ALA A 95 24.42 13.37 -5.63
C ALA A 95 24.86 14.84 -5.81
N ARG A 96 25.81 15.30 -4.98
CA ARG A 96 26.25 16.71 -4.93
C ARG A 96 27.07 17.11 -6.16
N GLN A 97 27.70 16.14 -6.80
CA GLN A 97 28.50 16.31 -8.01
C GLN A 97 27.68 16.52 -9.29
N LEU A 98 26.34 16.43 -9.21
CA LEU A 98 25.50 16.64 -10.38
C LEU A 98 25.47 18.13 -10.77
N PRO A 99 25.65 18.46 -12.06
CA PRO A 99 25.48 19.83 -12.57
C PRO A 99 24.08 20.39 -12.26
N VAL A 100 23.98 21.70 -12.07
CA VAL A 100 22.72 22.40 -11.76
C VAL A 100 21.80 22.57 -12.96
N ASP A 101 22.34 22.39 -14.16
CA ASP A 101 21.68 22.45 -15.46
C ASP A 101 21.53 21.06 -16.09
N LEU A 102 21.76 20.00 -15.31
CA LEU A 102 21.75 18.62 -15.78
C LEU A 102 20.46 18.20 -16.50
N LEU A 103 19.33 18.78 -16.12
CA LEU A 103 18.00 18.53 -16.68
C LEU A 103 17.49 19.73 -17.48
N ALA A 104 18.39 20.63 -17.93
CA ALA A 104 18.03 21.75 -18.78
C ALA A 104 17.36 21.24 -20.06
N GLY A 105 16.15 21.73 -20.35
CA GLY A 105 15.34 21.30 -21.48
C GLY A 105 14.39 20.11 -21.19
N VAL A 106 14.53 19.45 -20.05
CA VAL A 106 13.54 18.47 -19.57
C VAL A 106 12.36 19.23 -18.98
N ARG A 107 11.16 18.98 -19.50
CA ARG A 107 9.92 19.47 -18.90
C ARG A 107 9.37 18.42 -17.95
N MET A 108 8.90 18.82 -16.77
CA MET A 108 8.47 17.88 -15.75
C MET A 108 7.14 18.25 -15.10
N ALA A 109 6.44 17.25 -14.59
CA ALA A 109 5.29 17.41 -13.71
C ALA A 109 5.43 16.45 -12.54
N VAL A 110 5.01 16.87 -11.34
CA VAL A 110 5.07 16.03 -10.14
C VAL A 110 3.71 16.02 -9.45
N LEU A 111 3.20 14.82 -9.22
CA LEU A 111 2.03 14.56 -8.38
C LEU A 111 2.49 13.84 -7.11
N GLY A 112 2.43 14.52 -5.98
CA GLY A 112 2.59 13.91 -4.68
C GLY A 112 1.30 13.23 -4.24
N LEU A 113 1.41 11.99 -3.73
CA LEU A 113 0.37 11.34 -2.95
C LEU A 113 0.76 11.33 -1.47
N GLY A 114 -0.10 11.88 -0.62
CA GLY A 114 0.16 12.00 0.82
C GLY A 114 -1.11 11.91 1.64
N ASP A 115 -0.95 12.04 2.95
CA ASP A 115 -2.04 12.01 3.93
C ASP A 115 -1.79 13.16 4.93
N SER A 116 -2.72 14.12 5.00
CA SER A 116 -2.58 15.32 5.84
C SER A 116 -2.65 15.07 7.34
N SER A 117 -3.05 13.86 7.76
CA SER A 117 -2.95 13.45 9.16
C SER A 117 -1.49 13.20 9.60
N TYR A 118 -0.56 13.07 8.65
CA TYR A 118 0.88 13.05 8.93
C TYR A 118 1.48 14.44 8.91
N GLN A 119 2.40 14.72 9.84
CA GLN A 119 3.16 15.96 9.89
C GLN A 119 3.91 16.26 8.58
N LYS A 120 4.43 15.22 7.92
CA LYS A 120 5.17 15.32 6.66
C LYS A 120 4.29 15.04 5.44
N PHE A 121 3.17 15.78 5.35
CA PHE A 121 2.25 15.70 4.23
C PHE A 121 2.95 15.93 2.87
N ASN A 122 2.83 14.95 1.96
CA ASN A 122 3.40 14.97 0.61
C ASN A 122 4.91 15.23 0.53
N PHE A 123 5.65 14.89 1.58
CA PHE A 123 7.05 15.28 1.71
C PHE A 123 7.95 14.66 0.64
N ALA A 124 7.67 13.43 0.19
CA ALA A 124 8.41 12.78 -0.88
C ALA A 124 8.24 13.53 -2.22
N GLY A 125 6.99 13.79 -2.64
CA GLY A 125 6.69 14.55 -3.85
C GLY A 125 7.29 15.96 -3.82
N LYS A 126 7.17 16.67 -2.69
CA LYS A 126 7.78 17.99 -2.47
C LYS A 126 9.31 17.97 -2.64
N LYS A 127 9.99 16.93 -2.13
CA LYS A 127 11.44 16.77 -2.27
C LYS A 127 11.85 16.53 -3.72
N VAL A 128 11.16 15.63 -4.41
CA VAL A 128 11.42 15.31 -5.83
C VAL A 128 11.25 16.56 -6.68
N TYR A 129 10.12 17.26 -6.53
CA TYR A 129 9.84 18.51 -7.26
C TYR A 129 10.96 19.55 -7.10
N ARG A 130 11.33 19.88 -5.86
CA ARG A 130 12.39 20.86 -5.58
C ARG A 130 13.73 20.42 -6.16
N ARG A 131 14.07 19.14 -6.07
CA ARG A 131 15.35 18.65 -6.56
C ARG A 131 15.44 18.66 -8.08
N LEU A 132 14.35 18.34 -8.79
CA LEU A 132 14.30 18.42 -10.24
C LEU A 132 14.47 19.87 -10.74
N LEU A 133 13.83 20.84 -10.08
CA LEU A 133 14.04 22.27 -10.36
C LEU A 133 15.49 22.71 -10.11
N GLN A 134 16.12 22.25 -9.02
CA GLN A 134 17.53 22.54 -8.72
C GLN A 134 18.52 21.96 -9.73
N LEU A 135 18.09 20.95 -10.50
CA LEU A 135 18.87 20.33 -11.57
C LEU A 135 18.53 20.92 -12.94
N GLY A 136 17.71 21.98 -13.03
CA GLY A 136 17.46 22.72 -14.27
C GLY A 136 16.24 22.28 -15.07
N ALA A 137 15.43 21.34 -14.54
CA ALA A 137 14.18 20.96 -15.18
C ALA A 137 13.15 22.09 -15.14
N THR A 138 12.33 22.21 -16.18
CA THR A 138 11.24 23.19 -16.24
C THR A 138 9.92 22.56 -15.83
N SER A 139 9.20 23.13 -14.87
CA SER A 139 7.89 22.61 -14.49
C SER A 139 6.85 22.95 -15.56
N LEU A 140 6.06 21.97 -15.98
CA LEU A 140 4.91 22.15 -16.87
C LEU A 140 3.72 22.74 -16.12
N VAL A 141 3.55 22.32 -14.87
CA VAL A 141 2.42 22.63 -14.00
C VAL A 141 2.92 22.75 -12.57
N ASP A 142 2.13 23.37 -11.69
CA ASP A 142 2.42 23.40 -10.27
C ASP A 142 2.45 21.98 -9.66
N LEU A 143 3.21 21.82 -8.58
CA LEU A 143 3.25 20.58 -7.80
C LEU A 143 1.83 20.17 -7.34
N GLY A 144 1.35 19.03 -7.83
CA GLY A 144 0.11 18.40 -7.37
C GLY A 144 0.29 17.78 -5.98
N LEU A 145 -0.67 18.01 -5.08
CA LEU A 145 -0.66 17.48 -3.71
C LEU A 145 -1.99 16.76 -3.44
N ALA A 146 -2.04 15.45 -3.68
CA ALA A 146 -3.20 14.64 -3.36
C ALA A 146 -3.19 14.24 -1.87
N ASP A 147 -4.37 14.17 -1.26
CA ASP A 147 -4.56 13.84 0.15
C ASP A 147 -5.50 12.65 0.32
N ASP A 148 -5.06 11.60 1.02
CA ASP A 148 -5.85 10.41 1.33
C ASP A 148 -6.93 10.66 2.41
N GLN A 149 -6.82 11.74 3.19
CA GLN A 149 -7.82 12.12 4.21
C GLN A 149 -9.07 12.76 3.61
N HIS A 150 -8.88 13.53 2.55
CA HIS A 150 -9.99 14.08 1.78
C HIS A 150 -10.36 13.06 0.71
N GLN A 151 -11.66 12.91 0.41
CA GLN A 151 -12.06 12.22 -0.82
C GLN A 151 -11.21 12.81 -1.95
N LEU A 152 -10.73 11.98 -2.86
CA LEU A 152 -9.97 12.42 -4.03
C LEU A 152 -10.81 13.36 -4.90
N GLU A 153 -10.95 14.61 -4.46
CA GLU A 153 -10.67 15.75 -5.29
C GLU A 153 -9.17 15.70 -5.60
N LEU A 154 -8.76 14.70 -6.39
CA LEU A 154 -7.89 15.04 -7.51
C LEU A 154 -8.67 16.13 -8.22
N LYS A 155 -8.39 17.39 -7.89
CA LYS A 155 -8.58 18.49 -8.81
C LYS A 155 -7.67 18.17 -9.98
N LYS A 156 -8.11 17.20 -10.81
CA LYS A 156 -7.62 16.92 -12.15
C LYS A 156 -7.48 18.24 -12.91
N SER A 157 -8.33 19.20 -12.56
CA SER A 157 -8.37 20.57 -13.06
C SER A 157 -7.07 21.38 -12.97
N LYS A 158 -6.05 21.02 -12.16
CA LYS A 158 -4.76 21.76 -12.20
C LYS A 158 -3.60 21.03 -12.86
N LEU A 159 -3.49 19.71 -12.74
CA LEU A 159 -2.43 18.98 -13.45
C LEU A 159 -2.77 18.79 -14.93
N PHE A 160 -4.06 18.59 -15.25
CA PHE A 160 -4.55 18.29 -16.60
C PHE A 160 -5.22 19.46 -17.31
N GLY A 161 -5.68 20.48 -16.57
CA GLY A 161 -6.23 21.70 -17.17
C GLY A 161 -5.25 22.38 -18.13
N ASP A 162 -3.95 22.29 -17.83
CA ASP A 162 -2.88 22.85 -18.66
C ASP A 162 -2.20 21.82 -19.58
N LEU A 163 -2.47 20.52 -19.41
CA LEU A 163 -1.94 19.47 -20.29
C LEU A 163 -2.85 19.17 -21.48
N SER A 164 -4.06 19.76 -21.57
CA SER A 164 -5.05 19.64 -22.67
C SER A 164 -4.93 18.34 -23.45
N LEU A 165 -5.35 17.28 -22.79
CA LEU A 165 -5.34 15.90 -23.28
C LEU A 165 -6.82 15.46 -23.37
N GLU A 166 -7.57 16.16 -24.24
CA GLU A 166 -8.98 15.86 -24.59
C GLU A 166 -9.04 14.65 -25.55
N PRO A 167 -9.67 13.52 -25.18
CA PRO A 167 -9.65 12.27 -25.95
C PRO A 167 -10.25 12.48 -27.35
N ASP A 168 -9.39 12.57 -28.36
CA ASP A 168 -9.80 12.78 -29.77
C ASP A 168 -10.37 11.51 -30.43
N SER A 169 -10.40 10.37 -29.72
CA SER A 169 -10.93 9.12 -30.28
C SER A 169 -11.87 8.37 -29.34
N ALA A 170 -13.05 8.04 -29.86
CA ALA A 170 -14.08 7.23 -29.22
C ALA A 170 -13.73 5.71 -29.19
N LEU A 171 -12.52 5.33 -29.57
CA LEU A 171 -12.11 3.93 -29.62
C LEU A 171 -11.41 3.53 -28.30
N PRO A 172 -11.93 2.53 -27.57
CA PRO A 172 -11.28 2.07 -26.36
C PRO A 172 -9.90 1.49 -26.69
N LEU A 173 -8.88 1.85 -25.88
CA LEU A 173 -7.57 1.19 -25.95
C LEU A 173 -7.72 -0.32 -25.75
N PRO A 174 -6.85 -1.14 -26.38
CA PRO A 174 -6.83 -2.56 -26.11
C PRO A 174 -6.58 -2.81 -24.61
N PRO A 175 -7.12 -3.91 -24.06
CA PRO A 175 -6.88 -4.27 -22.67
C PRO A 175 -5.39 -4.38 -22.33
N LYS A 176 -5.02 -4.21 -21.05
CA LYS A 176 -3.62 -4.38 -20.59
C LYS A 176 -3.01 -5.71 -21.05
N TYR A 177 -3.82 -6.76 -21.07
CA TYR A 177 -3.39 -8.10 -21.40
C TYR A 177 -4.32 -8.75 -22.41
N ARG A 178 -3.76 -9.66 -23.18
CA ARG A 178 -4.49 -10.64 -23.98
C ARG A 178 -4.45 -12.00 -23.29
N LEU A 179 -5.56 -12.71 -23.33
CA LEU A 179 -5.69 -14.06 -22.79
C LEU A 179 -5.55 -15.06 -23.95
N ASP A 180 -4.43 -15.76 -23.99
CA ASP A 180 -4.18 -16.82 -24.95
C ASP A 180 -4.59 -18.15 -24.31
N TYR A 181 -5.80 -18.61 -24.62
CA TYR A 181 -6.34 -19.87 -24.10
C TYR A 181 -5.59 -21.07 -24.67
N VAL A 182 -5.33 -22.07 -23.81
CA VAL A 182 -4.62 -23.29 -24.20
C VAL A 182 -5.58 -24.25 -24.89
N GLU A 183 -5.20 -24.76 -26.06
CA GLU A 183 -5.85 -25.92 -26.69
C GLU A 183 -5.23 -27.20 -26.12
N GLU A 184 -6.04 -28.25 -25.94
CA GLU A 184 -5.78 -29.48 -25.15
C GLU A 184 -4.51 -30.29 -25.49
N SER A 185 -3.66 -29.86 -26.44
CA SER A 185 -2.56 -30.65 -27.01
C SER A 185 -1.14 -30.09 -26.83
N SER A 186 -0.91 -29.09 -25.97
CA SER A 186 0.45 -28.58 -25.73
C SER A 186 0.93 -28.80 -24.30
N SER A 187 1.99 -29.61 -24.16
CA SER A 187 2.68 -29.82 -22.88
C SER A 187 3.48 -28.56 -22.49
N PRO A 188 3.47 -28.17 -21.20
CA PRO A 188 4.09 -26.93 -20.74
C PRO A 188 5.63 -27.04 -20.73
N SER A 189 6.32 -26.09 -21.38
CA SER A 189 7.74 -25.84 -21.14
C SER A 189 7.89 -24.72 -20.12
N ALA A 190 8.43 -25.06 -18.94
CA ALA A 190 8.66 -24.12 -17.87
C ALA A 190 9.66 -23.03 -18.27
N SER A 191 9.24 -21.77 -18.22
CA SER A 191 10.14 -20.62 -18.25
C SER A 191 10.13 -19.95 -16.89
N THR A 192 11.28 -20.00 -16.22
CA THR A 192 11.52 -19.37 -14.93
C THR A 192 11.62 -17.85 -15.10
N VAL A 193 10.72 -17.10 -14.47
CA VAL A 193 10.85 -15.63 -14.37
C VAL A 193 10.76 -15.19 -12.91
N THR A 194 11.65 -14.26 -12.58
CA THR A 194 12.20 -13.92 -11.27
C THR A 194 11.22 -13.28 -10.29
N SER A 195 11.01 -14.03 -9.21
CA SER A 195 10.65 -13.69 -7.83
C SER A 195 10.31 -12.25 -7.42
N ILE A 196 9.05 -12.03 -7.03
CA ILE A 196 8.77 -11.32 -5.78
C ILE A 196 8.67 -12.42 -4.71
N SER A 197 9.75 -12.70 -3.99
CA SER A 197 9.82 -13.88 -3.10
C SER A 197 8.99 -13.67 -1.83
N PHE A 198 7.68 -13.83 -1.95
CA PHE A 198 6.90 -14.27 -0.81
C PHE A 198 7.30 -15.70 -0.48
N VAL A 199 7.63 -15.95 0.77
CA VAL A 199 8.03 -17.27 1.27
C VAL A 199 6.82 -17.91 1.93
N PRO A 200 6.50 -19.18 1.64
CA PRO A 200 5.47 -19.90 2.37
C PRO A 200 5.97 -20.19 3.80
N ILE A 201 5.14 -19.88 4.80
CA ILE A 201 5.36 -20.24 6.21
C ILE A 201 4.15 -21.01 6.73
N ASP A 202 4.37 -21.89 7.71
CA ASP A 202 3.31 -22.70 8.29
C ASP A 202 2.69 -21.99 9.50
N VAL A 203 1.38 -22.12 9.65
CA VAL A 203 0.65 -21.68 10.84
C VAL A 203 0.89 -22.70 11.94
N VAL A 204 1.52 -22.27 13.02
CA VAL A 204 1.78 -23.09 14.20
C VAL A 204 0.60 -23.05 15.16
N SER A 205 0.01 -21.87 15.36
CA SER A 205 -1.18 -21.73 16.19
C SER A 205 -1.99 -20.48 15.86
N ASN A 206 -3.31 -20.54 16.08
CA ASN A 206 -4.21 -19.40 15.90
C ASN A 206 -5.19 -19.29 17.08
N LYS A 207 -4.87 -18.42 18.06
CA LYS A 207 -5.61 -18.34 19.32
C LYS A 207 -6.29 -17.00 19.50
N ARG A 208 -7.58 -17.00 19.83
CA ARG A 208 -8.28 -15.78 20.25
C ARG A 208 -7.78 -15.35 21.63
N VAL A 209 -7.42 -14.07 21.77
CA VAL A 209 -6.90 -13.49 23.03
C VAL A 209 -7.90 -12.59 23.76
N THR A 210 -9.01 -12.23 23.09
CA THR A 210 -10.15 -11.59 23.74
C THR A 210 -11.15 -12.63 24.23
N SER A 211 -11.89 -12.31 25.30
CA SER A 211 -12.98 -13.17 25.78
C SER A 211 -14.05 -13.38 24.71
N GLU A 212 -14.80 -14.47 24.78
CA GLU A 212 -15.71 -14.86 23.70
C GLU A 212 -16.81 -13.83 23.44
N ASP A 213 -17.30 -13.22 24.51
CA ASP A 213 -18.30 -12.16 24.60
C ASP A 213 -17.79 -10.77 24.19
N HIS A 214 -16.46 -10.58 24.11
CA HIS A 214 -15.90 -9.30 23.69
C HIS A 214 -16.21 -9.00 22.21
N PHE A 215 -16.72 -7.79 21.92
CA PHE A 215 -17.16 -7.41 20.57
C PHE A 215 -16.08 -7.52 19.48
N GLN A 216 -14.81 -7.36 19.87
CA GLN A 216 -13.67 -7.43 18.97
C GLN A 216 -12.99 -8.80 19.09
N ASP A 217 -13.07 -9.62 18.04
CA ASP A 217 -12.25 -10.84 17.87
C ASP A 217 -10.82 -10.39 17.58
N THR A 218 -9.91 -10.64 18.52
CA THR A 218 -8.47 -10.39 18.36
C THR A 218 -7.74 -11.69 18.58
N ARG A 219 -6.82 -12.01 17.68
CA ARG A 219 -6.09 -13.28 17.70
C ARG A 219 -4.59 -13.06 17.74
N LEU A 220 -3.92 -13.92 18.50
CA LEU A 220 -2.48 -14.12 18.43
C LEU A 220 -2.22 -15.33 17.54
N ILE A 221 -1.57 -15.09 16.42
CA ILE A 221 -1.30 -16.09 15.38
C ILE A 221 0.19 -16.31 15.31
N THR A 222 0.62 -17.55 15.45
CA THR A 222 2.03 -17.96 15.43
C THR A 222 2.32 -18.68 14.13
N PHE A 223 3.43 -18.31 13.51
CA PHE A 223 3.92 -18.94 12.29
C PHE A 223 5.33 -19.48 12.52
N SER A 224 5.69 -20.53 11.78
CA SER A 224 7.06 -21.02 11.71
C SER A 224 7.94 -19.99 11.00
N ALA A 225 9.18 -19.86 11.47
CA ALA A 225 10.16 -18.99 10.87
C ALA A 225 11.51 -19.69 10.77
N GLU A 226 12.15 -19.62 9.61
CA GLU A 226 13.52 -20.10 9.42
C GLU A 226 14.56 -19.04 9.83
N THR A 227 14.14 -17.77 9.97
CA THR A 227 15.01 -16.63 10.28
C THR A 227 14.38 -15.63 11.26
N ASN A 228 15.22 -15.03 12.10
CA ASN A 228 14.86 -14.00 13.10
C ASN A 228 14.53 -12.64 12.46
N CYS A 229 13.35 -12.06 12.72
CA CYS A 229 12.81 -10.94 11.93
C CYS A 229 11.90 -9.96 12.70
N SER A 230 11.72 -8.72 12.20
CA SER A 230 11.08 -7.60 12.93
C SER A 230 9.74 -7.06 12.39
N SER A 231 9.38 -7.29 11.11
CA SER A 231 8.01 -7.05 10.63
C SER A 231 7.59 -8.03 9.52
N LEU A 232 6.29 -8.37 9.42
CA LEU A 232 5.78 -9.39 8.49
C LEU A 232 4.66 -8.79 7.61
N ALA A 233 4.89 -8.76 6.30
CA ALA A 233 3.86 -8.46 5.32
C ALA A 233 3.22 -9.77 4.85
N VAL A 234 1.94 -9.95 5.15
CA VAL A 234 1.18 -11.13 4.73
C VAL A 234 0.56 -10.84 3.38
N HIS A 235 0.89 -11.65 2.38
CA HIS A 235 0.15 -11.69 1.15
C HIS A 235 -0.89 -12.80 1.24
N LYS A 236 -2.13 -12.46 0.89
CA LYS A 236 -3.20 -13.44 0.92
C LYS A 236 -3.88 -13.56 -0.44
N ILE A 237 -4.13 -14.83 -0.78
CA ILE A 237 -5.17 -15.38 -1.67
C ILE A 237 -6.42 -15.80 -0.86
N LEU A 238 -7.48 -14.96 -0.77
CA LEU A 238 -8.75 -15.31 -0.09
C LEU A 238 -9.69 -15.85 -1.15
N LYS A 239 -9.84 -17.19 -1.28
CA LYS A 239 -10.83 -17.76 -2.21
C LYS A 239 -12.23 -17.22 -1.89
N TYR A 240 -12.68 -16.24 -2.66
CA TYR A 240 -13.92 -15.52 -2.45
C TYR A 240 -14.92 -16.02 -3.48
N LYS A 241 -15.69 -17.06 -3.12
CA LYS A 241 -16.69 -17.67 -4.02
C LYS A 241 -17.71 -16.65 -4.55
N SER A 242 -18.07 -15.67 -3.74
CA SER A 242 -19.01 -14.61 -4.13
C SER A 242 -18.48 -13.65 -5.20
N ALA A 243 -17.18 -13.62 -5.50
CA ALA A 243 -16.65 -12.90 -6.67
C ALA A 243 -17.10 -13.57 -7.96
N VAL A 244 -16.97 -14.90 -7.99
CA VAL A 244 -17.29 -15.73 -9.14
C VAL A 244 -18.80 -15.72 -9.38
N GLU A 245 -19.58 -15.84 -8.31
CA GLU A 245 -21.05 -15.75 -8.37
C GLU A 245 -21.55 -14.40 -8.89
N ALA A 246 -20.87 -13.30 -8.54
CA ALA A 246 -21.27 -11.95 -8.96
C ALA A 246 -21.07 -11.68 -10.46
N ILE A 247 -20.06 -12.30 -11.06
CA ILE A 247 -19.77 -12.16 -12.50
C ILE A 247 -20.66 -13.06 -13.35
N ASN A 248 -21.14 -14.18 -12.78
CA ASN A 248 -22.10 -15.09 -13.41
C ASN A 248 -21.64 -15.64 -14.78
N LEU A 249 -20.33 -15.90 -14.92
CA LEU A 249 -19.77 -16.64 -16.06
C LEU A 249 -19.93 -18.15 -15.84
N SER A 250 -19.99 -18.91 -16.93
CA SER A 250 -20.05 -20.38 -16.86
C SER A 250 -18.74 -20.96 -16.34
N ASP A 251 -18.82 -22.12 -15.68
CA ASP A 251 -17.65 -22.84 -15.17
C ASP A 251 -16.65 -23.17 -16.30
N ASP A 252 -17.15 -23.48 -17.51
CA ASP A 252 -16.32 -23.71 -18.70
C ASP A 252 -15.41 -22.53 -19.04
N VAL A 253 -15.89 -21.29 -18.86
CA VAL A 253 -15.08 -20.08 -19.12
C VAL A 253 -14.16 -19.80 -17.93
N LEU A 254 -14.67 -19.99 -16.70
CA LEU A 254 -13.94 -19.70 -15.48
C LEU A 254 -12.72 -20.59 -15.26
N ASP A 255 -12.83 -21.86 -15.64
CA ASP A 255 -11.81 -22.88 -15.44
C ASP A 255 -10.96 -23.15 -16.69
N LYS A 256 -11.24 -22.47 -17.81
CA LYS A 256 -10.41 -22.57 -19.01
C LYS A 256 -9.00 -22.01 -18.75
N PRO A 257 -7.94 -22.80 -18.91
CA PRO A 257 -6.58 -22.33 -18.70
C PRO A 257 -6.16 -21.35 -19.81
N PHE A 258 -5.50 -20.27 -19.42
CA PHE A 258 -4.92 -19.31 -20.35
C PHE A 258 -3.52 -18.88 -19.92
N LYS A 259 -2.73 -18.45 -20.91
CA LYS A 259 -1.51 -17.69 -20.73
C LYS A 259 -1.84 -16.20 -20.83
N LEU A 260 -1.28 -15.40 -19.93
CA LEU A 260 -1.46 -13.96 -19.95
C LEU A 260 -0.31 -13.32 -20.74
N VAL A 261 -0.66 -12.57 -21.79
CA VAL A 261 0.32 -11.89 -22.65
C VAL A 261 0.15 -10.38 -22.53
N PRO A 262 1.16 -9.64 -22.05
CA PRO A 262 1.12 -8.18 -22.03
C PRO A 262 0.92 -7.61 -23.43
N SER A 263 0.01 -6.63 -23.56
CA SER A 263 -0.22 -5.93 -24.82
C SER A 263 0.90 -4.96 -25.18
N ASP A 264 1.81 -4.67 -24.23
CA ASP A 264 2.90 -3.70 -24.35
C ASP A 264 4.07 -4.12 -23.45
N GLU A 265 5.30 -3.83 -23.86
CA GLU A 265 6.52 -4.12 -23.09
C GLU A 265 6.61 -3.38 -21.76
N ASN A 266 5.92 -2.24 -21.61
CA ASN A 266 5.92 -1.44 -20.39
C ASN A 266 4.89 -1.92 -19.35
N ILE A 267 4.10 -2.96 -19.66
CA ILE A 267 3.12 -3.53 -18.74
C ILE A 267 3.79 -4.62 -17.90
N VAL A 268 3.79 -4.42 -16.59
CA VAL A 268 4.38 -5.36 -15.63
C VAL A 268 3.52 -6.61 -15.55
N ALA A 269 4.11 -7.78 -15.83
CA ALA A 269 3.40 -9.05 -15.69
C ALA A 269 2.91 -9.28 -14.24
N PRO A 270 1.75 -9.92 -14.04
CA PRO A 270 1.31 -10.30 -12.71
C PRO A 270 2.29 -11.24 -12.00
N PRO A 271 2.15 -11.41 -10.68
CA PRO A 271 3.05 -12.26 -9.91
C PRO A 271 3.09 -13.70 -10.43
N SER A 272 4.28 -14.30 -10.47
CA SER A 272 4.49 -15.66 -10.99
C SER A 272 3.74 -16.74 -10.23
N TRP A 273 3.42 -16.54 -8.93
CA TRP A 273 2.61 -17.49 -8.15
C TRP A 273 1.17 -17.63 -8.68
N LEU A 274 0.67 -16.65 -9.44
CA LEU A 274 -0.64 -16.73 -10.09
C LEU A 274 -0.58 -17.59 -11.36
N PHE A 275 0.62 -17.77 -11.92
CA PHE A 275 0.91 -18.52 -13.15
C PHE A 275 2.08 -19.51 -12.92
N PRO A 276 1.96 -20.47 -11.99
CA PRO A 276 3.08 -21.31 -11.54
C PRO A 276 3.74 -22.09 -12.69
N ASP A 277 2.94 -22.55 -13.66
CA ASP A 277 3.40 -23.26 -14.85
C ASP A 277 3.23 -22.42 -16.13
N GLY A 278 3.12 -21.09 -15.99
CA GLY A 278 2.83 -20.16 -17.09
C GLY A 278 1.34 -20.04 -17.46
N PHE A 279 0.46 -20.76 -16.77
CA PHE A 279 -0.99 -20.76 -16.99
C PHE A 279 -1.75 -20.44 -15.71
N SER A 280 -2.93 -19.86 -15.86
CA SER A 280 -3.90 -19.63 -14.78
C SER A 280 -5.33 -19.75 -15.31
N THR A 281 -6.30 -19.60 -14.41
CA THR A 281 -7.73 -19.58 -14.75
C THR A 281 -8.38 -18.30 -14.26
N LEU A 282 -9.52 -17.92 -14.85
CA LEU A 282 -10.24 -16.72 -14.41
C LEU A 282 -10.74 -16.91 -12.98
N ARG A 283 -11.15 -18.12 -12.61
CA ARG A 283 -11.49 -18.47 -11.23
C ARG A 283 -10.34 -18.16 -10.28
N ALA A 284 -9.12 -18.60 -10.60
CA ALA A 284 -7.95 -18.33 -9.78
C ALA A 284 -7.69 -16.83 -9.63
N CYS A 285 -7.76 -16.06 -10.73
CA CYS A 285 -7.60 -14.60 -10.71
C CYS A 285 -8.67 -13.91 -9.84
N LEU A 286 -9.95 -14.26 -10.00
CA LEU A 286 -11.07 -13.69 -9.23
C LEU A 286 -10.99 -14.04 -7.73
N GLU A 287 -10.50 -15.23 -7.41
CA GLU A 287 -10.33 -15.69 -6.03
C GLU A 287 -9.07 -15.15 -5.35
N SER A 288 -8.04 -14.78 -6.11
CA SER A 288 -6.68 -14.68 -5.56
C SER A 288 -5.95 -13.40 -5.92
N TYR A 289 -6.37 -12.72 -6.98
CA TYR A 289 -5.65 -11.59 -7.56
C TYR A 289 -6.45 -10.28 -7.51
N PHE A 290 -7.75 -10.31 -7.80
CA PHE A 290 -8.59 -9.11 -7.83
C PHE A 290 -9.22 -8.79 -6.46
N ASP A 291 -9.14 -7.52 -6.03
CA ASP A 291 -9.82 -7.03 -4.83
C ASP A 291 -11.22 -6.55 -5.21
N LEU A 292 -12.19 -7.46 -5.10
CA LEU A 292 -13.61 -7.16 -5.37
C LEU A 292 -14.36 -6.66 -4.12
N GLN A 293 -13.71 -6.60 -2.96
CA GLN A 293 -14.32 -6.07 -1.72
C GLN A 293 -14.15 -4.56 -1.61
N MET A 294 -13.14 -4.01 -2.29
CA MET A 294 -12.92 -2.57 -2.33
C MET A 294 -13.36 -2.02 -3.68
N MET A 295 -14.37 -1.16 -3.67
CA MET A 295 -14.64 -0.30 -4.83
C MET A 295 -13.56 0.76 -4.94
N GLU A 296 -12.95 0.84 -6.12
CA GLU A 296 -12.14 1.99 -6.50
C GLU A 296 -13.07 3.21 -6.58
N LYS A 297 -12.92 4.11 -5.63
CA LYS A 297 -13.80 5.27 -5.48
C LYS A 297 -13.72 6.20 -6.69
N GLU A 298 -12.55 6.35 -7.31
CA GLU A 298 -12.31 7.35 -8.36
C GLU A 298 -12.95 6.99 -9.70
N ARG A 299 -12.86 5.72 -10.15
CA ARG A 299 -13.28 5.33 -11.50
C ARG A 299 -14.77 5.52 -11.78
N LEU A 300 -15.62 5.37 -10.79
CA LEU A 300 -17.06 5.59 -10.94
C LEU A 300 -17.46 7.07 -10.80
N ALA A 301 -16.73 7.84 -9.99
CA ALA A 301 -16.95 9.29 -9.90
C ALA A 301 -16.58 10.00 -11.22
N GLU A 302 -15.61 9.47 -11.97
CA GLU A 302 -15.31 9.93 -13.33
C GLU A 302 -16.43 9.68 -14.33
N LEU A 303 -17.27 8.68 -14.07
CA LEU A 303 -18.40 8.30 -14.90
C LEU A 303 -19.71 8.99 -14.44
N SER A 304 -19.71 9.63 -13.26
CA SER A 304 -20.85 10.42 -12.79
C SER A 304 -20.74 11.86 -13.30
N SER A 305 -21.79 12.35 -13.95
CA SER A 305 -21.94 13.78 -14.24
C SER A 305 -21.98 14.59 -12.94
N ALA A 306 -21.81 15.91 -13.02
CA ALA A 306 -21.97 16.79 -11.86
C ALA A 306 -23.36 16.62 -11.18
N GLU A 307 -24.38 16.28 -11.97
CA GLU A 307 -25.73 15.97 -11.50
C GLU A 307 -25.84 14.57 -10.86
N GLY A 308 -25.04 13.59 -11.32
CA GLY A 308 -25.01 12.22 -10.80
C GLY A 308 -24.06 12.01 -9.61
N LEU A 309 -23.42 13.06 -9.10
CA LEU A 309 -22.48 12.96 -7.98
C LEU A 309 -23.20 12.51 -6.70
N ASP A 310 -24.38 13.08 -6.42
CA ASP A 310 -25.17 12.71 -5.24
C ASP A 310 -25.62 11.25 -5.31
N ASP A 311 -26.10 10.80 -6.47
CA ASP A 311 -26.45 9.40 -6.72
C ASP A 311 -25.25 8.46 -6.53
N TYR A 312 -24.07 8.85 -7.01
CA TYR A 312 -22.84 8.10 -6.79
C TYR A 312 -22.44 8.04 -5.30
N LEU A 313 -22.56 9.15 -4.56
CA LEU A 313 -22.27 9.18 -3.13
C LEU A 313 -23.23 8.26 -2.35
N ASP A 314 -24.52 8.33 -2.65
CA ASP A 314 -25.57 7.55 -2.00
C ASP A 314 -25.48 6.05 -2.35
N TYR A 315 -25.20 5.71 -3.61
CA TYR A 315 -25.14 4.33 -4.06
C TYR A 315 -23.79 3.65 -3.77
N CYS A 316 -22.67 4.33 -3.99
CA CYS A 316 -21.33 3.72 -3.86
C CYS A 316 -20.70 4.00 -2.50
N GLN A 317 -20.55 5.29 -2.14
CA GLN A 317 -19.62 5.66 -1.07
C GLN A 317 -20.18 5.44 0.33
N GLN A 318 -21.39 5.93 0.58
CA GLN A 318 -22.01 5.86 1.89
C GLN A 318 -22.31 4.42 2.37
N PRO A 319 -22.85 3.52 1.54
CA PRO A 319 -23.00 2.11 1.90
C PRO A 319 -21.68 1.33 1.77
N ARG A 320 -20.58 1.97 1.34
CA ARG A 320 -19.31 1.31 1.00
C ARG A 320 -19.59 0.09 0.12
N ARG A 321 -20.28 0.31 -0.99
CA ARG A 321 -20.62 -0.73 -1.95
C ARG A 321 -19.32 -1.42 -2.39
N THR A 322 -19.38 -2.72 -2.64
CA THR A 322 -18.26 -3.52 -3.13
C THR A 322 -18.38 -3.74 -4.64
N VAL A 323 -17.29 -4.08 -5.32
CA VAL A 323 -17.34 -4.37 -6.76
C VAL A 323 -18.24 -5.58 -7.02
N ALA A 324 -18.18 -6.59 -6.14
CA ALA A 324 -19.07 -7.76 -6.23
C ALA A 324 -20.56 -7.44 -6.01
N GLU A 325 -20.91 -6.39 -5.27
CA GLU A 325 -22.30 -5.91 -5.19
C GLU A 325 -22.68 -5.14 -6.45
N LEU A 326 -21.80 -4.23 -6.92
CA LEU A 326 -22.02 -3.50 -8.17
C LEU A 326 -22.28 -4.47 -9.34
N LEU A 327 -21.48 -5.52 -9.46
CA LEU A 327 -21.62 -6.50 -10.54
C LEU A 327 -22.94 -7.28 -10.45
N ARG A 328 -23.45 -7.52 -9.24
CA ARG A 328 -24.76 -8.16 -9.02
C ARG A 328 -25.93 -7.21 -9.30
N ASP A 329 -25.78 -5.94 -8.94
CA ASP A 329 -26.82 -4.92 -9.16
C ASP A 329 -26.95 -4.56 -10.66
N PHE A 330 -25.88 -4.71 -11.45
CA PHE A 330 -25.83 -4.40 -12.88
C PHE A 330 -25.44 -5.63 -13.75
N PRO A 331 -26.23 -6.71 -13.76
CA PRO A 331 -25.86 -7.98 -14.38
C PRO A 331 -25.64 -7.88 -15.90
N LEU A 332 -26.41 -7.04 -16.60
CA LEU A 332 -26.24 -6.82 -18.05
C LEU A 332 -24.90 -6.16 -18.39
N THR A 333 -24.46 -5.21 -17.57
CA THR A 333 -23.14 -4.56 -17.71
C THR A 333 -22.02 -5.52 -17.33
N SER A 334 -22.20 -6.32 -16.27
CA SER A 334 -21.23 -7.33 -15.85
C SER A 334 -20.98 -8.38 -16.94
N LEU A 335 -22.04 -8.84 -17.62
CA LEU A 335 -21.96 -9.81 -18.71
C LEU A 335 -21.32 -9.25 -19.99
N SER A 336 -21.32 -7.92 -20.18
CA SER A 336 -20.69 -7.31 -21.35
C SER A 336 -19.18 -7.11 -21.19
N LEU A 337 -18.66 -7.20 -19.96
CA LEU A 337 -17.22 -7.13 -19.69
C LEU A 337 -16.53 -8.40 -20.18
N LYS A 338 -15.56 -8.23 -21.06
CA LYS A 338 -14.69 -9.32 -21.51
C LYS A 338 -13.66 -9.67 -20.43
N PRO A 339 -13.25 -10.94 -20.30
CA PRO A 339 -12.29 -11.36 -19.29
C PRO A 339 -10.97 -10.57 -19.27
N GLU A 340 -10.47 -10.14 -20.43
CA GLU A 340 -9.28 -9.30 -20.56
C GLU A 340 -9.44 -7.96 -19.80
N GLN A 341 -10.65 -7.39 -19.81
CA GLN A 341 -10.96 -6.10 -19.21
C GLN A 341 -10.98 -6.15 -17.67
N PHE A 342 -11.07 -7.34 -17.06
CA PHE A 342 -11.00 -7.47 -15.60
C PHE A 342 -9.68 -6.95 -15.05
N PHE A 343 -8.57 -7.14 -15.79
CA PHE A 343 -7.24 -6.65 -15.42
C PHE A 343 -7.08 -5.14 -15.54
N ASP A 344 -7.97 -4.49 -16.28
CA ASP A 344 -8.04 -3.05 -16.38
C ASP A 344 -8.94 -2.46 -15.31
N VAL A 345 -10.11 -3.07 -15.07
CA VAL A 345 -11.20 -2.51 -14.25
C VAL A 345 -11.07 -2.85 -12.76
N PHE A 346 -10.55 -4.03 -12.41
CA PHE A 346 -10.46 -4.45 -11.01
C PHE A 346 -9.09 -4.14 -10.42
N SER A 347 -9.10 -3.55 -9.22
CA SER A 347 -7.88 -3.37 -8.44
C SER A 347 -7.33 -4.72 -7.97
N THR A 348 -6.02 -4.79 -7.74
CA THR A 348 -5.37 -6.03 -7.29
C THR A 348 -5.27 -6.13 -5.77
N ILE A 349 -5.32 -7.34 -5.23
CA ILE A 349 -5.11 -7.60 -3.81
C ILE A 349 -3.66 -7.25 -3.44
N ARG A 350 -3.50 -6.28 -2.54
CA ARG A 350 -2.19 -5.87 -2.01
C ARG A 350 -1.89 -6.57 -0.68
N ALA A 351 -0.62 -6.95 -0.47
CA ALA A 351 -0.16 -7.51 0.80
C ALA A 351 -0.39 -6.53 1.96
N ARG A 352 -0.75 -7.06 3.15
CA ARG A 352 -1.00 -6.26 4.35
C ARG A 352 0.14 -6.43 5.34
N ALA A 353 0.70 -5.30 5.77
CA ALA A 353 1.75 -5.27 6.77
C ALA A 353 1.17 -5.38 8.19
N PHE A 354 1.84 -6.18 9.03
CA PHE A 354 1.55 -6.28 10.45
C PHE A 354 2.84 -6.08 11.26
N SER A 355 2.71 -5.43 12.41
CA SER A 355 3.79 -5.37 13.40
C SER A 355 3.96 -6.75 14.03
N ILE A 356 5.19 -7.28 14.05
CA ILE A 356 5.49 -8.54 14.73
C ILE A 356 5.32 -8.34 16.24
N ALA A 357 4.71 -9.34 16.88
CA ALA A 357 4.44 -9.39 18.29
C ALA A 357 5.38 -10.31 19.08
N SER A 358 6.27 -11.05 18.42
CA SER A 358 7.29 -11.90 19.02
C SER A 358 8.70 -11.28 18.95
N SER A 359 9.50 -11.54 19.97
CA SER A 359 10.94 -11.28 19.94
C SER A 359 11.69 -12.46 19.29
N PRO A 360 12.70 -12.21 18.44
CA PRO A 360 13.49 -13.29 17.86
C PRO A 360 14.31 -14.10 18.87
N ASN A 361 14.71 -13.49 19.99
CA ASN A 361 15.45 -14.19 21.05
C ASN A 361 14.53 -14.93 22.02
N ALA A 362 13.35 -14.40 22.30
CA ALA A 362 12.36 -15.04 23.18
C ALA A 362 11.53 -16.12 22.48
N HIS A 363 11.34 -15.99 21.17
CA HIS A 363 10.50 -16.87 20.35
C HIS A 363 11.33 -17.38 19.17
N GLN A 364 12.30 -18.24 19.45
CA GLN A 364 13.18 -18.80 18.43
C GLN A 364 12.35 -19.55 17.37
N LEU A 365 12.61 -19.24 16.10
CA LEU A 365 11.93 -19.86 14.94
C LEU A 365 10.41 -19.62 14.91
N GLU A 366 9.90 -18.63 15.63
CA GLU A 366 8.48 -18.28 15.65
C GLU A 366 8.23 -16.79 15.39
N ILE A 367 7.34 -16.50 14.45
CA ILE A 367 6.81 -15.15 14.23
C ILE A 367 5.37 -15.10 14.71
N GLN A 368 5.07 -14.16 15.62
CA GLN A 368 3.72 -13.98 16.15
C GLN A 368 3.12 -12.67 15.65
N LEU A 369 1.86 -12.71 15.24
CA LEU A 369 1.06 -11.54 14.86
C LEU A 369 -0.13 -11.37 15.80
N LEU A 370 -0.41 -10.12 16.17
CA LEU A 370 -1.62 -9.75 16.90
C LEU A 370 -2.61 -9.08 15.95
N VAL A 371 -3.68 -9.79 15.59
CA VAL A 371 -4.60 -9.40 14.53
C VAL A 371 -6.00 -9.19 15.09
N ALA A 372 -6.52 -7.97 14.97
CA ALA A 372 -7.93 -7.67 15.21
C ALA A 372 -8.73 -7.92 13.93
N ARG A 373 -9.76 -8.77 14.02
CA ARG A 373 -10.67 -9.06 12.90
C ARG A 373 -11.46 -7.82 12.53
N VAL A 374 -11.24 -7.30 11.33
CA VAL A 374 -11.97 -6.12 10.87
C VAL A 374 -13.36 -6.57 10.40
N VAL A 375 -14.38 -6.23 11.19
CA VAL A 375 -15.79 -6.37 10.81
C VAL A 375 -16.51 -5.12 11.25
N TYR A 376 -17.22 -4.45 10.33
CA TYR A 376 -18.00 -3.27 10.65
C TYR A 376 -19.27 -3.21 9.82
N LYS A 377 -20.31 -2.58 10.36
CA LYS A 377 -21.58 -2.34 9.68
C LYS A 377 -22.03 -0.92 10.05
N THR A 378 -22.33 -0.11 9.06
CA THR A 378 -22.98 1.20 9.27
C THR A 378 -24.47 1.07 9.03
N LYS A 379 -25.26 2.08 9.42
CA LYS A 379 -26.73 2.06 9.22
C LYS A 379 -27.14 1.92 7.76
N ARG A 380 -26.31 2.41 6.83
CA ARG A 380 -26.57 2.38 5.38
C ARG A 380 -26.04 1.11 4.69
N MET A 381 -25.45 0.17 5.43
CA MET A 381 -24.96 -1.10 4.90
C MET A 381 -25.98 -2.21 5.12
N GLU A 382 -26.29 -2.94 4.07
CA GLU A 382 -27.10 -4.17 4.17
C GLU A 382 -26.33 -5.28 4.89
N GLU A 383 -25.11 -5.56 4.40
CA GLU A 383 -24.22 -6.56 4.95
C GLU A 383 -23.02 -5.96 5.70
N PRO A 384 -22.52 -6.63 6.76
CA PRO A 384 -21.30 -6.21 7.43
C PRO A 384 -20.08 -6.36 6.51
N ARG A 385 -19.26 -5.32 6.43
CA ARG A 385 -17.99 -5.33 5.72
C ARG A 385 -16.93 -6.05 6.55
N ARG A 386 -16.13 -6.87 5.88
CA ARG A 386 -15.09 -7.71 6.48
C ARG A 386 -13.77 -7.38 5.82
N GLY A 387 -12.71 -7.20 6.61
CA GLY A 387 -11.37 -7.00 6.05
C GLY A 387 -10.84 -8.29 5.44
N LEU A 388 -10.38 -8.25 4.19
CA LEU A 388 -9.88 -9.41 3.44
C LEU A 388 -8.79 -10.18 4.21
N CYS A 389 -7.68 -9.51 4.53
CA CYS A 389 -6.54 -10.14 5.19
C CYS A 389 -6.83 -10.54 6.66
N SER A 390 -7.49 -9.69 7.44
CA SER A 390 -7.79 -10.02 8.85
C SER A 390 -8.78 -11.18 8.98
N SER A 391 -9.81 -11.24 8.12
CA SER A 391 -10.80 -12.34 8.14
C SER A 391 -10.19 -13.67 7.73
N TYR A 392 -9.20 -13.67 6.85
CA TYR A 392 -8.42 -14.86 6.60
C TYR A 392 -7.62 -15.34 7.77
N LEU A 393 -6.83 -14.43 8.34
CA LEU A 393 -5.89 -14.79 9.37
C LEU A 393 -6.66 -15.40 10.54
N CYS A 394 -7.86 -14.91 10.83
CA CYS A 394 -8.78 -15.49 11.82
C CYS A 394 -9.47 -16.81 11.42
N ARG A 395 -9.29 -17.33 10.19
CA ARG A 395 -9.84 -18.62 9.75
C ARG A 395 -8.79 -19.72 9.63
N LEU A 396 -7.51 -19.33 9.64
CA LEU A 396 -6.38 -20.26 9.53
C LEU A 396 -6.39 -21.29 10.65
N ARG A 397 -6.00 -22.51 10.32
CA ARG A 397 -5.81 -23.65 11.22
C ARG A 397 -4.33 -24.00 11.28
N ASP A 398 -3.97 -24.76 12.31
CA ASP A 398 -2.62 -25.26 12.49
C ASP A 398 -2.25 -26.16 11.29
N GLY A 399 -1.06 -25.94 10.72
CA GLY A 399 -0.59 -26.58 9.49
C GLY A 399 -0.95 -25.88 8.19
N ASP A 400 -1.83 -24.86 8.20
CA ASP A 400 -2.11 -24.07 6.99
C ASP A 400 -0.85 -23.29 6.54
N LYS A 401 -0.69 -23.11 5.22
CA LYS A 401 0.41 -22.32 4.65
C LYS A 401 -0.01 -20.89 4.33
N VAL A 402 0.87 -19.93 4.62
CA VAL A 402 0.68 -18.51 4.32
C VAL A 402 1.89 -17.94 3.62
N PHE A 403 1.68 -17.14 2.57
CA PHE A 403 2.74 -16.46 1.84
C PHE A 403 3.07 -15.12 2.48
N VAL A 404 4.32 -14.93 2.87
CA VAL A 404 4.76 -13.75 3.61
C VAL A 404 6.01 -13.13 3.02
N LYS A 405 6.17 -11.83 3.24
CA LYS A 405 7.39 -11.11 2.98
C LYS A 405 7.78 -10.39 4.26
N ILE A 406 8.96 -10.69 4.77
CA ILE A 406 9.49 -10.01 5.94
C ILE A 406 10.08 -8.67 5.51
N ARG A 407 9.87 -7.65 6.34
CA ARG A 407 10.47 -6.32 6.16
C ARG A 407 11.14 -5.86 7.46
N PRO A 408 12.20 -5.04 7.39
CA PRO A 408 12.70 -4.34 8.58
C PRO A 408 11.61 -3.44 9.18
N GLY A 409 11.45 -3.48 10.50
CA GLY A 409 10.57 -2.57 11.23
C GLY A 409 11.04 -1.11 11.19
N THR A 410 10.14 -0.18 11.49
CA THR A 410 10.41 1.28 11.49
C THR A 410 10.85 1.83 12.85
N PHE A 411 10.66 1.08 13.94
CA PHE A 411 11.12 1.51 15.26
C PHE A 411 12.62 1.34 15.39
N ALA A 412 13.32 2.45 15.62
CA ALA A 412 14.68 2.45 16.13
C ALA A 412 14.62 2.73 17.63
N TYR A 413 15.19 1.84 18.45
CA TYR A 413 15.27 2.00 19.90
C TYR A 413 16.54 1.36 20.42
N ASP A 414 16.88 1.73 21.64
CA ASP A 414 17.96 1.17 22.44
C ASP A 414 17.33 0.67 23.74
N LEU A 415 17.69 -0.53 24.17
CA LEU A 415 17.17 -1.16 25.40
C LEU A 415 17.86 -0.63 26.66
N ASP A 416 19.00 0.07 26.52
CA ASP A 416 19.73 0.67 27.63
C ASP A 416 19.18 2.05 28.04
N GLN A 417 18.31 2.65 27.22
CA GLN A 417 17.63 3.91 27.54
C GLN A 417 16.20 3.67 28.06
N PRO A 418 15.67 4.52 28.96
CA PRO A 418 14.27 4.44 29.38
C PRO A 418 13.29 4.60 28.20
N LEU A 419 12.22 3.81 28.17
CA LEU A 419 11.27 3.78 27.06
C LEU A 419 9.84 4.03 27.54
N MET A 420 9.13 4.96 26.90
CA MET A 420 7.70 5.17 27.08
C MET A 420 6.94 4.56 25.92
N LEU A 421 6.15 3.53 26.18
CA LEU A 421 5.52 2.71 25.15
C LEU A 421 3.99 2.92 25.16
N ILE A 422 3.45 3.50 24.08
CA ILE A 422 2.03 3.88 24.00
C ILE A 422 1.33 3.07 22.91
N GLY A 423 0.61 2.03 23.31
CA GLY A 423 0.12 0.98 22.40
C GLY A 423 -1.33 0.53 22.62
N PRO A 424 -2.35 1.38 22.36
CA PRO A 424 -3.74 0.98 22.51
C PRO A 424 -4.17 -0.07 21.46
N GLY A 425 -4.91 -1.09 21.90
CA GLY A 425 -5.45 -2.14 21.02
C GLY A 425 -4.34 -3.00 20.41
N THR A 426 -4.42 -3.30 19.10
CA THR A 426 -3.36 -4.03 18.37
C THR A 426 -2.04 -3.28 18.29
N GLY A 427 -2.02 -2.00 18.67
CA GLY A 427 -0.81 -1.20 18.84
C GLY A 427 0.16 -1.79 19.86
N VAL A 428 -0.28 -2.68 20.76
CA VAL A 428 0.60 -3.38 21.70
C VAL A 428 1.53 -4.39 21.03
N ALA A 429 1.24 -4.84 19.80
CA ALA A 429 2.01 -5.88 19.11
C ALA A 429 3.54 -5.63 19.14
N PRO A 430 4.09 -4.52 18.60
CA PRO A 430 5.52 -4.29 18.63
C PRO A 430 6.08 -4.18 20.06
N PHE A 431 5.30 -3.65 21.01
CA PHE A 431 5.75 -3.54 22.40
C PHE A 431 5.80 -4.88 23.12
N ARG A 432 4.92 -5.82 22.78
CA ARG A 432 5.02 -7.21 23.25
C ARG A 432 6.33 -7.85 22.78
N SER A 433 6.73 -7.63 21.52
CA SER A 433 8.03 -8.06 21.02
C SER A 433 9.18 -7.44 21.82
N MET A 434 9.15 -6.12 22.04
CA MET A 434 10.23 -5.41 22.73
C MET A 434 10.37 -5.84 24.20
N ILE A 435 9.26 -6.03 24.90
CA ILE A 435 9.26 -6.49 26.30
C ILE A 435 9.88 -7.88 26.40
N ALA A 436 9.47 -8.81 25.52
CA ALA A 436 10.01 -10.16 25.48
C ALA A 436 11.52 -10.18 25.16
N GLU A 437 11.98 -9.31 24.25
CA GLU A 437 13.40 -9.16 23.93
C GLU A 437 14.21 -8.77 25.17
N ASN A 438 13.70 -7.80 25.92
CA ASN A 438 14.39 -7.32 27.11
C ASN A 438 14.46 -8.35 28.24
N GLU A 439 13.39 -9.14 28.42
CA GLU A 439 13.40 -10.23 29.40
C GLU A 439 14.51 -11.26 29.10
N CYS A 440 14.78 -11.52 27.81
CA CYS A 440 15.85 -12.42 27.38
C CYS A 440 17.26 -11.82 27.57
N GLN A 441 17.45 -10.53 27.26
CA GLN A 441 18.76 -9.89 27.34
C GLN A 441 19.20 -9.57 28.78
N LYS A 442 18.31 -9.75 29.78
CA LYS A 442 18.53 -9.37 31.19
C LYS A 442 18.96 -7.91 31.39
N THR A 443 18.83 -7.08 30.36
CA THR A 443 19.01 -5.63 30.42
C THR A 443 17.91 -5.06 31.32
N SER A 444 18.33 -4.19 32.23
CA SER A 444 17.40 -3.47 33.10
C SER A 444 16.72 -2.39 32.25
N LEU A 445 15.59 -2.70 31.60
CA LEU A 445 14.70 -1.64 31.15
C LEU A 445 14.19 -0.93 32.40
N THR A 446 14.84 0.19 32.72
CA THR A 446 14.78 0.82 34.05
C THR A 446 13.42 1.40 34.36
N SER A 447 12.57 1.64 33.35
CA SER A 447 11.16 2.00 33.52
C SER A 447 10.44 1.96 32.17
N ILE A 448 9.45 1.09 32.02
CA ILE A 448 8.47 1.22 30.94
C ILE A 448 7.19 1.76 31.54
N LEU A 449 6.76 2.93 31.08
CA LEU A 449 5.38 3.40 31.24
C LEU A 449 4.60 2.89 30.03
N LEU A 450 3.88 1.78 30.22
CA LEU A 450 3.12 1.14 29.16
C LEU A 450 1.66 1.56 29.28
N PHE A 451 1.13 2.33 28.32
CA PHE A 451 -0.31 2.63 28.28
C PHE A 451 -1.04 1.54 27.48
N LEU A 452 -1.59 0.52 28.15
CA LEU A 452 -2.34 -0.59 27.54
C LEU A 452 -3.85 -0.53 27.80
N ALA A 453 -4.56 -1.54 27.29
CA ALA A 453 -5.93 -1.86 27.64
C ALA A 453 -6.10 -3.20 28.39
N ALA A 454 -5.04 -3.85 28.93
CA ALA A 454 -5.11 -4.96 29.91
C ALA A 454 -3.70 -5.55 30.22
N GLY A 455 -3.46 -6.04 31.44
CA GLY A 455 -2.29 -6.88 31.81
C GLY A 455 -1.76 -6.66 33.25
N LYS A 456 -0.75 -7.44 33.69
CA LYS A 456 0.06 -7.22 34.90
C LYS A 456 1.47 -7.80 34.65
N CYS A 457 2.54 -7.05 34.92
CA CYS A 457 3.93 -7.52 34.84
C CYS A 457 4.74 -6.90 35.99
N SER A 458 5.64 -7.68 36.62
CA SER A 458 6.29 -7.35 37.90
C SER A 458 7.50 -6.40 37.80
N ARG A 459 7.95 -6.04 36.58
CA ARG A 459 9.07 -5.09 36.34
C ARG A 459 8.70 -3.90 35.44
N LEU A 460 7.40 -3.70 35.18
CA LEU A 460 6.89 -2.71 34.23
C LEU A 460 5.84 -1.83 34.92
N THR A 461 5.89 -0.51 34.72
CA THR A 461 4.82 0.39 35.16
C THR A 461 3.71 0.37 34.11
N LEU A 462 2.71 -0.45 34.37
CA LEU A 462 1.57 -0.61 33.48
C LEU A 462 0.44 0.36 33.84
N VAL A 463 0.07 1.22 32.89
CA VAL A 463 -1.08 2.11 32.99
C VAL A 463 -2.13 1.65 31.99
N VAL A 464 -3.37 1.45 32.43
CA VAL A 464 -4.45 0.97 31.53
C VAL A 464 -5.56 1.99 31.32
N ALA A 465 -6.03 2.09 30.08
CA ALA A 465 -7.14 2.95 29.69
C ALA A 465 -8.29 2.12 29.10
N PHE A 466 -9.29 1.81 29.94
CA PHE A 466 -10.49 1.11 29.53
C PHE A 466 -11.51 2.08 28.95
N SER A 467 -11.78 1.99 27.65
CA SER A 467 -12.67 2.95 26.98
C SER A 467 -14.17 2.66 27.14
N ARG A 468 -14.54 1.52 27.73
CA ARG A 468 -15.92 1.00 27.75
C ARG A 468 -16.40 0.48 29.11
N ASP A 469 -15.53 0.39 30.11
CA ASP A 469 -15.89 -0.17 31.44
C ASP A 469 -16.73 0.81 32.27
N GLN A 470 -16.84 2.05 31.79
CA GLN A 470 -17.59 3.13 32.42
C GLN A 470 -18.27 4.03 31.37
N SER A 471 -19.21 4.88 31.81
CA SER A 471 -19.98 5.77 30.94
C SER A 471 -19.12 6.81 30.23
N GLN A 472 -18.11 7.34 30.93
CA GLN A 472 -17.15 8.31 30.38
C GLN A 472 -16.01 7.59 29.66
N LYS A 473 -15.77 7.96 28.40
CA LYS A 473 -14.73 7.30 27.60
C LYS A 473 -13.34 7.68 28.09
N VAL A 474 -12.59 6.70 28.62
CA VAL A 474 -11.19 6.87 29.03
C VAL A 474 -10.26 6.33 27.95
N TYR A 475 -9.25 7.11 27.59
CA TYR A 475 -8.26 6.77 26.57
C TYR A 475 -6.85 7.07 27.06
N VAL A 476 -5.85 6.61 26.31
CA VAL A 476 -4.42 6.77 26.66
C VAL A 476 -4.05 8.23 26.89
N GLN A 477 -4.58 9.19 26.14
CA GLN A 477 -4.27 10.61 26.34
C GLN A 477 -4.79 11.17 27.67
N HIS A 478 -5.87 10.61 28.22
CA HIS A 478 -6.36 11.00 29.55
C HIS A 478 -5.44 10.45 30.64
N LYS A 479 -4.95 9.22 30.45
CA LYS A 479 -3.99 8.60 31.37
C LYS A 479 -2.62 9.27 31.33
N ILE A 480 -2.18 9.78 30.18
CA ILE A 480 -0.97 10.61 30.07
C ILE A 480 -1.13 11.88 30.91
N ALA A 481 -2.26 12.58 30.79
CA ALA A 481 -2.54 13.79 31.57
C ALA A 481 -2.65 13.51 33.08
N GLU A 482 -3.29 12.40 33.48
CA GLU A 482 -3.40 11.96 34.89
C GLU A 482 -2.03 11.63 35.50
N ASN A 483 -1.06 11.22 34.69
CA ASN A 483 0.29 10.85 35.12
C ASN A 483 1.34 11.88 34.66
N SER A 484 0.95 13.16 34.49
CA SER A 484 1.80 14.21 33.93
C SER A 484 3.14 14.33 34.64
N ASP A 485 3.16 14.31 35.97
CA ASP A 485 4.39 14.51 36.75
C ASP A 485 5.38 13.37 36.52
N GLN A 486 4.88 12.14 36.45
CA GLN A 486 5.69 10.95 36.18
C GLN A 486 6.17 10.94 34.72
N VAL A 487 5.31 11.30 33.78
CA VAL A 487 5.66 11.46 32.36
C VAL A 487 6.75 12.51 32.20
N TRP A 488 6.59 13.68 32.83
CA TRP A 488 7.57 14.77 32.82
C TRP A 488 8.91 14.32 33.38
N LYS A 489 8.92 13.63 34.53
CA LYS A 489 10.14 13.07 35.12
C LYS A 489 10.87 12.13 34.15
N TYR A 490 10.15 11.22 33.49
CA TYR A 490 10.77 10.32 32.53
C TYR A 490 11.36 11.05 31.32
N LEU A 491 10.67 12.07 30.82
CA LEU A 491 11.13 12.83 29.65
C LEU A 491 12.34 13.72 29.97
N THR A 492 12.34 14.38 31.13
CA THR A 492 13.36 15.38 31.47
C THR A 492 14.55 14.81 32.23
N ASN A 493 14.31 14.00 33.26
CA ASN A 493 15.38 13.52 34.14
C ASN A 493 16.02 12.24 33.62
N GLU A 494 15.23 11.41 32.94
CA GLU A 494 15.65 10.06 32.50
C GLU A 494 15.81 9.96 30.98
N ASN A 495 15.61 11.06 30.24
CA ASN A 495 15.75 11.16 28.79
C ASN A 495 15.01 10.03 28.04
N ALA A 496 13.81 9.68 28.51
CA ALA A 496 13.06 8.55 28.00
C ALA A 496 12.61 8.76 26.54
N LYS A 497 12.77 7.73 25.72
CA LYS A 497 12.29 7.74 24.33
C LYS A 497 10.83 7.31 24.26
N ILE A 498 10.00 8.11 23.57
CA ILE A 498 8.58 7.80 23.35
C ILE A 498 8.40 7.00 22.06
N LEU A 499 7.73 5.86 22.16
CA LEU A 499 7.29 5.06 21.02
C LEU A 499 5.76 4.93 21.04
N ILE A 500 5.13 5.28 19.92
CA ILE A 500 3.66 5.24 19.76
C ILE A 500 3.31 4.28 18.64
N ALA A 501 2.50 3.28 18.94
CA ALA A 501 1.91 2.37 17.95
C ALA A 501 0.39 2.36 18.14
N ALA A 502 -0.34 2.94 17.19
CA ALA A 502 -1.79 3.05 17.29
C ALA A 502 -2.43 3.22 15.91
N VAL A 503 -3.77 3.22 15.88
CA VAL A 503 -4.53 3.67 14.71
C VAL A 503 -4.22 5.15 14.46
N LEU A 504 -3.74 5.45 13.25
CA LEU A 504 -3.20 6.77 12.87
C LEU A 504 -4.11 7.94 13.27
N MET A 505 -5.41 7.86 13.00
CA MET A 505 -6.37 8.93 13.33
C MET A 505 -6.45 9.27 14.83
N LYS A 506 -5.94 8.41 15.71
CA LYS A 506 -5.91 8.64 17.16
C LYS A 506 -4.56 9.18 17.65
N CYS A 507 -3.48 9.01 16.89
CA CYS A 507 -2.13 9.46 17.25
C CYS A 507 -2.04 10.97 17.55
N PRO A 508 -2.67 11.89 16.78
CA PRO A 508 -2.58 13.33 17.06
C PRO A 508 -3.04 13.71 18.48
N ARG A 509 -4.06 13.03 19.02
CA ARG A 509 -4.55 13.29 20.39
C ARG A 509 -3.54 12.86 21.45
N THR A 510 -2.86 11.74 21.23
CA THR A 510 -1.78 11.27 22.10
C THR A 510 -0.60 12.23 22.06
N CYS A 511 -0.16 12.65 20.87
CA CYS A 511 0.91 13.62 20.72
C CYS A 511 0.57 14.97 21.38
N SER A 512 -0.68 15.44 21.23
CA SER A 512 -1.14 16.67 21.86
C SER A 512 -1.20 16.59 23.38
N ALA A 513 -1.48 15.43 23.96
CA ALA A 513 -1.42 15.27 25.41
C ALA A 513 0.04 15.27 25.90
N LEU A 514 0.94 14.59 25.19
CA LEU A 514 2.37 14.62 25.50
C LEU A 514 2.97 16.02 25.41
N SER A 515 2.55 16.85 24.45
CA SER A 515 3.05 18.22 24.32
C SER A 515 2.53 19.19 25.38
N LYS A 516 1.53 18.79 26.16
CA LYS A 516 0.95 19.59 27.26
C LYS A 516 1.58 19.24 28.61
N VAL A 517 2.20 18.08 28.71
CA VAL A 517 3.06 17.69 29.83
C VAL A 517 4.39 18.36 29.62
#